data_AF-A0A8C5IC47-F1
#
_entry.id   AF-A0A8C5IC47-F1
#
_cell.length_a   1.000
_cell.length_b   1.000
_cell.length_c   1.000
_cell.angle_alpha   90.00
_cell.angle_beta   90.00
_cell.angle_gamma   90.00
#
_symmetry.space_group_name_H-M   'P 1'
#
loop_
_entity.id
_entity.type
_entity.pdbx_description
1 polymer ?
#
loop_
_entity_poly.entity_id
_entity_poly.type
_entity_poly.pdbx_seq_one_letter_code
_entity_poly.pdbx_strand_id
1 'polypeptide(L)'
;MHYLLLCAFIFLPETPAFPLQQRPQPWSIIDLEKVKVYLDKFFPILSKTQNLSIEERIKEMQKFFHLTVTGKLDKETEGIMTMPRCGMPDVAEYQTFPGTPRWKKTHLTYK
;
A
#
# COMPACT_ATOMS: atom_id res chain seq x y z
N MET A 1 -60.72 -29.40 -0.89
CA MET A 1 -60.29 -28.22 -0.10
C MET A 1 -58.97 -28.44 0.65
N HIS A 2 -58.05 -29.29 0.16
CA HIS A 2 -56.70 -29.46 0.76
C HIS A 2 -55.55 -28.99 -0.15
N TYR A 3 -55.82 -28.70 -1.43
CA TYR A 3 -54.79 -28.25 -2.38
C TYR A 3 -54.43 -26.76 -2.28
N LEU A 4 -55.20 -25.95 -1.54
CA LEU A 4 -54.90 -24.53 -1.34
C LEU A 4 -53.89 -24.26 -0.21
N LEU A 5 -53.59 -25.26 0.63
CA LEU A 5 -52.58 -25.14 1.69
C LEU A 5 -51.15 -25.48 1.23
N LEU A 6 -50.98 -26.06 0.04
CA LEU A 6 -49.66 -26.36 -0.51
C LEU A 6 -49.00 -25.17 -1.24
N CYS A 7 -49.76 -24.12 -1.55
CA CYS A 7 -49.23 -22.96 -2.28
C CYS A 7 -48.58 -21.88 -1.40
N ALA A 8 -48.58 -22.05 -0.07
CA ALA A 8 -48.09 -21.02 0.86
C ALA A 8 -46.61 -21.17 1.29
N PHE A 9 -45.88 -22.15 0.74
CA PHE A 9 -44.47 -22.39 1.11
C PHE A 9 -43.43 -21.85 0.11
N ILE A 10 -43.84 -21.17 -0.97
CA ILE A 10 -42.92 -20.73 -2.05
C ILE A 10 -42.49 -19.26 -1.92
N PHE A 11 -43.02 -18.50 -0.95
CA PHE A 11 -42.61 -17.11 -0.70
C PHE A 11 -41.79 -16.96 0.59
N LEU A 12 -40.76 -17.80 0.77
CA LEU A 12 -39.67 -17.42 1.67
C LEU A 12 -38.85 -16.36 0.93
N PRO A 13 -38.72 -15.13 1.46
CA PRO A 13 -37.84 -14.14 0.84
C PRO A 13 -36.43 -14.72 0.84
N GLU A 14 -35.92 -15.02 -0.35
CA GLU A 14 -34.51 -15.25 -0.61
C GLU A 14 -33.74 -14.18 0.16
N THR A 15 -32.93 -14.64 1.11
CA THR A 15 -32.10 -13.75 1.91
C THR A 15 -31.31 -12.84 0.96
N PRO A 16 -31.11 -11.56 1.27
CA PRO A 16 -30.15 -10.79 0.51
C PRO A 16 -28.82 -11.51 0.66
N ALA A 17 -28.34 -12.10 -0.44
CA ALA A 17 -26.98 -12.60 -0.51
C ALA A 17 -26.09 -11.39 -0.22
N PHE A 18 -25.57 -11.31 1.02
CA PHE A 18 -24.54 -10.35 1.34
C PHE A 18 -23.45 -10.51 0.28
N PRO A 19 -23.01 -9.43 -0.38
CA PRO A 19 -21.91 -9.55 -1.31
C PRO A 19 -20.75 -10.18 -0.55
N LEU A 20 -20.40 -11.40 -0.96
CA LEU A 20 -19.28 -12.14 -0.42
C LEU A 20 -18.08 -11.19 -0.54
N GLN A 21 -17.61 -10.70 0.61
CA GLN A 21 -16.47 -9.79 0.66
C GLN A 21 -15.34 -10.48 -0.09
N GLN A 22 -15.02 -9.98 -1.29
CA GLN A 22 -14.04 -10.61 -2.16
C GLN A 22 -12.77 -10.77 -1.33
N ARG A 23 -12.37 -12.03 -1.09
CA ARG A 23 -11.03 -12.31 -0.58
C ARG A 23 -10.08 -11.63 -1.57
N PRO A 24 -9.21 -10.70 -1.14
CA PRO A 24 -8.26 -10.08 -2.03
C PRO A 24 -7.51 -11.19 -2.77
N GLN A 25 -7.54 -11.18 -4.10
CA GLN A 25 -6.80 -12.15 -4.90
C GLN A 25 -5.32 -12.10 -4.47
N PRO A 26 -4.67 -13.25 -4.25
CA PRO A 26 -3.23 -13.29 -4.04
C PRO A 26 -2.54 -12.58 -5.20
N TRP A 27 -1.55 -11.75 -4.88
CA TRP A 27 -0.94 -10.85 -5.85
C TRP A 27 -0.12 -11.65 -6.84
N SER A 28 0.03 -11.16 -8.07
CA SER A 28 0.97 -11.78 -8.99
C SER A 28 2.40 -11.61 -8.46
N ILE A 29 3.26 -12.59 -8.71
CA ILE A 29 4.68 -12.55 -8.31
C ILE A 29 5.36 -11.29 -8.86
N ILE A 30 4.98 -10.88 -10.08
CA ILE A 30 5.51 -9.69 -10.77
C ILE A 30 5.13 -8.41 -10.03
N ASP A 31 3.90 -8.30 -9.53
CA ASP A 31 3.46 -7.12 -8.78
C ASP A 31 4.18 -7.03 -7.44
N LEU A 32 4.40 -8.18 -6.80
CA LEU A 32 5.11 -8.25 -5.52
C LEU A 32 6.59 -7.86 -5.66
N GLU A 33 7.24 -8.26 -6.75
CA GLU A 33 8.61 -7.87 -7.07
C GLU A 33 8.73 -6.36 -7.31
N LYS A 34 7.83 -5.77 -8.12
CA LYS A 34 7.79 -4.32 -8.37
C LYS A 34 7.58 -3.54 -7.08
N VAL A 35 6.67 -3.99 -6.23
CA VAL A 35 6.41 -3.38 -4.92
C VAL A 35 7.67 -3.42 -4.05
N LYS A 36 8.33 -4.59 -3.99
CA LYS A 36 9.57 -4.73 -3.24
C LYS A 36 10.65 -3.78 -3.75
N VAL A 37 10.85 -3.66 -5.07
CA VAL A 37 11.83 -2.75 -5.67
C VAL A 37 11.52 -1.29 -5.32
N TYR A 38 10.25 -0.89 -5.39
CA TYR A 38 9.83 0.46 -5.00
C TYR A 38 10.13 0.72 -3.52
N LEU A 39 9.72 -0.19 -2.64
CA LEU A 39 9.92 -0.04 -1.20
C LEU A 39 11.42 -0.03 -0.86
N ASP A 40 12.24 -0.88 -1.50
CA ASP A 40 13.70 -0.89 -1.27
C ASP A 40 14.36 0.43 -1.67
N LYS A 41 13.84 1.10 -2.71
CA LYS A 41 14.36 2.38 -3.18
C LYS A 41 13.90 3.56 -2.34
N PHE A 42 12.61 3.64 -2.00
CA PHE A 42 12.01 4.83 -1.40
C PHE A 42 11.80 4.70 0.11
N PHE A 43 11.63 3.48 0.61
CA PHE A 43 11.43 3.15 2.02
C PHE A 43 12.48 2.12 2.48
N PRO A 44 13.78 2.47 2.42
CA PRO A 44 14.85 1.57 2.79
C PRO A 44 14.82 1.28 4.29
N ILE A 45 15.08 0.02 4.66
CA ILE A 45 15.21 -0.37 6.06
C ILE A 45 16.54 0.19 6.59
N LEU A 46 16.46 1.16 7.50
CA LEU A 46 17.64 1.89 8.01
C LEU A 46 18.41 1.13 9.09
N SER A 47 17.79 0.17 9.76
CA SER A 47 18.43 -0.63 10.81
C SER A 47 18.53 -2.10 10.42
N LYS A 48 19.74 -2.68 10.53
CA LYS A 48 19.99 -4.10 10.24
C LYS A 48 19.16 -5.08 11.10
N THR A 49 18.59 -4.61 12.20
CA THR A 49 17.80 -5.42 13.13
C THR A 49 16.33 -5.53 12.72
N GLN A 50 15.84 -4.63 11.86
CA GLN A 50 14.45 -4.63 11.42
C GLN A 50 14.25 -5.58 10.23
N ASN A 51 13.63 -6.73 10.49
CA ASN A 51 13.06 -7.59 9.45
C ASN A 51 11.58 -7.25 9.32
N LEU A 52 11.26 -6.23 8.51
CA LEU A 52 9.87 -5.85 8.24
C LEU A 52 9.30 -6.68 7.08
N SER A 53 8.09 -7.18 7.27
CA SER A 53 7.29 -7.77 6.19
C SER A 53 6.93 -6.73 5.13
N ILE A 54 6.60 -7.18 3.92
CA ILE A 54 6.13 -6.28 2.85
C ILE A 54 4.89 -5.52 3.31
N GLU A 55 3.96 -6.17 4.02
CA GLU A 55 2.75 -5.54 4.56
C GLU A 55 3.09 -4.35 5.48
N GLU A 56 4.03 -4.53 6.42
CA GLU A 56 4.45 -3.47 7.34
C GLU A 56 5.09 -2.30 6.60
N ARG A 57 5.92 -2.59 5.60
CA ARG A 57 6.55 -1.55 4.76
C ARG A 57 5.52 -0.79 3.92
N ILE A 58 4.48 -1.46 3.45
CA ILE A 58 3.36 -0.79 2.77
C ILE A 58 2.60 0.11 3.74
N LYS A 59 2.37 -0.33 4.99
CA LYS A 59 1.74 0.52 6.01
C LYS A 59 2.54 1.79 6.28
N GLU A 60 3.87 1.70 6.34
CA GLU A 60 4.75 2.87 6.48
C GLU A 60 4.63 3.83 5.29
N MET A 61 4.66 3.29 4.07
CA MET A 61 4.48 4.07 2.85
C MET A 61 3.11 4.76 2.81
N GLN A 62 2.03 4.03 3.10
CA GLN A 62 0.67 4.57 3.15
C GLN A 62 0.56 5.70 4.18
N LYS A 63 1.17 5.52 5.36
CA LYS A 63 1.22 6.55 6.39
C LYS A 63 1.96 7.81 5.92
N PHE A 64 3.07 7.64 5.17
CA PHE A 64 3.84 8.76 4.61
C PHE A 64 3.02 9.57 3.59
N PHE A 65 2.27 8.90 2.71
CA PHE A 65 1.41 9.55 1.72
C PHE A 65 0.03 9.94 2.24
N HIS A 66 -0.23 9.76 3.53
CA HIS A 66 -1.54 10.03 4.15
C HIS A 66 -2.71 9.25 3.53
N LEU A 67 -2.42 8.04 3.04
CA LEU A 67 -3.43 7.11 2.55
C LEU A 67 -4.11 6.39 3.72
N THR A 68 -5.19 5.68 3.42
CA THR A 68 -5.76 4.72 4.37
C THR A 68 -4.75 3.59 4.61
N VAL A 69 -4.37 3.36 5.87
CA VAL A 69 -3.37 2.36 6.23
C VAL A 69 -3.99 0.95 6.21
N THR A 70 -3.91 0.28 5.07
CA THR A 70 -4.44 -1.07 4.84
C THR A 70 -3.35 -2.15 4.89
N GLY A 71 -2.09 -1.79 4.62
CA GLY A 71 -0.97 -2.72 4.39
C GLY A 71 -1.07 -3.48 3.07
N LYS A 72 -2.00 -3.12 2.20
CA LYS A 72 -2.26 -3.80 0.94
C LYS A 72 -1.97 -2.86 -0.23
N LEU A 73 -1.59 -3.44 -1.36
CA LEU A 73 -1.56 -2.75 -2.64
C LEU A 73 -2.99 -2.64 -3.16
N ASP A 74 -3.74 -1.71 -2.57
CA ASP A 74 -5.01 -1.26 -3.14
C ASP A 74 -4.77 -0.32 -4.33
N LYS A 75 -5.83 -0.02 -5.08
CA LYS A 75 -5.74 0.80 -6.30
C LYS A 75 -5.17 2.19 -6.04
N GLU A 76 -5.42 2.75 -4.86
CA GLU A 76 -4.89 4.05 -4.46
C GLU A 76 -3.37 3.97 -4.22
N THR A 77 -2.93 2.96 -3.46
CA THR A 77 -1.52 2.67 -3.20
C THR A 77 -0.77 2.40 -4.51
N GLU A 78 -1.33 1.59 -5.40
CA GLU A 78 -0.75 1.29 -6.72
C GLU A 78 -0.64 2.55 -7.59
N GLY A 79 -1.67 3.40 -7.59
CA GLY A 79 -1.64 4.69 -8.30
C GLY A 79 -0.50 5.59 -7.84
N ILE A 80 -0.24 5.64 -6.52
CA ILE A 80 0.88 6.42 -5.97
C ILE A 80 2.24 5.81 -6.34
N MET A 81 2.37 4.47 -6.31
CA MET A 81 3.62 3.79 -6.62
C MET A 81 4.04 3.91 -8.09
N THR A 82 3.06 4.01 -8.99
CA THR A 82 3.28 4.12 -10.44
C THR A 82 3.52 5.55 -10.91
N MET A 83 3.18 6.56 -10.10
CA MET A 83 3.38 7.96 -10.44
C MET A 83 4.88 8.32 -10.55
N PRO A 84 5.31 9.02 -11.60
CA PRO A 84 6.70 9.47 -11.72
C PRO A 84 7.07 10.39 -10.54
N ARG A 85 8.29 10.25 -10.03
CA ARG A 85 8.76 10.96 -8.83
C ARG A 85 10.28 11.13 -8.80
N CYS A 86 10.75 11.89 -7.82
CA CYS A 86 12.18 12.01 -7.50
C CYS A 86 12.80 10.64 -7.17
N GLY A 87 14.10 10.47 -7.40
CA GLY A 87 14.83 9.25 -7.07
C GLY A 87 15.34 9.16 -5.62
N MET A 88 15.11 10.20 -4.81
CA MET A 88 15.53 10.22 -3.41
C MET A 88 14.58 9.39 -2.52
N PRO A 89 15.10 8.70 -1.49
CA PRO A 89 14.26 8.02 -0.50
C PRO A 89 13.35 8.98 0.26
N ASP A 90 12.14 8.51 0.56
CA ASP A 90 11.11 9.23 1.32
C ASP A 90 11.40 9.17 2.83
N VAL A 91 11.98 8.06 3.30
CA VAL A 91 12.38 7.85 4.69
C VAL A 91 13.87 7.51 4.79
N ALA A 92 14.69 8.53 4.92
CA ALA A 92 16.10 8.37 5.28
C ALA A 92 16.62 9.65 5.96
N GLU A 93 17.51 9.49 6.93
CA GLU A 93 18.45 10.57 7.24
C GLU A 93 19.28 10.85 5.98
N TYR A 94 19.70 12.10 5.76
CA TYR A 94 20.57 12.46 4.64
C TYR A 94 21.89 11.68 4.73
N GLN A 95 21.94 10.44 4.24
CA GLN A 95 23.09 9.55 4.41
C GLN A 95 24.31 10.01 3.61
N THR A 96 24.12 10.92 2.66
CA THR A 96 25.24 11.48 1.88
C THR A 96 26.14 12.37 2.73
N PHE A 97 25.61 13.04 3.77
CA PHE A 97 26.40 13.97 4.58
C PHE A 97 25.99 13.87 6.06
N PRO A 98 26.94 13.67 6.99
CA PRO A 98 26.62 13.59 8.40
C PRO A 98 26.01 14.90 8.92
N GLY A 99 25.06 14.78 9.84
CA GLY A 99 24.42 15.92 10.52
C GLY A 99 23.40 16.64 9.64
N THR A 100 23.34 17.97 9.75
CA THR A 100 22.41 18.82 8.99
C THR A 100 23.15 19.55 7.86
N PRO A 101 23.26 18.97 6.66
CA PRO A 101 23.96 19.60 5.55
C PRO A 101 23.30 20.94 5.21
N ARG A 102 24.07 22.02 5.33
CA ARG A 102 23.64 23.38 5.01
C ARG A 102 24.78 24.10 4.30
N TRP A 103 24.44 24.85 3.26
CA TRP A 103 25.39 25.76 2.62
C TRP A 103 25.83 26.83 3.64
N LYS A 104 27.14 26.88 3.92
CA LYS A 104 27.73 27.90 4.82
C LYS A 104 27.85 29.28 4.16
N LYS A 105 27.70 29.35 2.84
CA LYS A 105 27.77 30.56 2.02
C LYS A 105 26.51 30.71 1.19
N THR A 106 26.18 31.95 0.84
CA THR A 106 24.99 32.28 0.04
C THR A 106 25.28 32.29 -1.46
N HIS A 107 26.51 32.62 -1.86
CA HIS A 107 26.92 32.64 -3.26
C HIS A 107 27.35 31.24 -3.70
N LEU A 108 26.43 30.53 -4.35
CA LEU A 108 26.61 29.16 -4.85
C LEU A 108 27.00 29.16 -6.34
N THR A 109 27.74 28.14 -6.74
CA THR A 109 28.21 27.93 -8.12
C THR A 109 27.98 26.48 -8.52
N TYR A 110 27.57 26.23 -9.76
CA TYR A 110 27.36 24.88 -10.33
C TYR A 110 28.17 24.72 -11.62
N LYS A 111 28.31 23.49 -12.12
CA LYS A 111 28.97 23.17 -13.39
C LYS A 111 28.06 22.28 -14.22
#